data_AF-A0A4W5K9E4-F1
#
_entry.id   AF-A0A4W5K9E4-F1
#
_cell.length_a   1.000
_cell.length_b   1.000
_cell.length_c   1.000
_cell.angle_alpha   90.00
_cell.angle_beta   90.00
_cell.angle_gamma   90.00
#
_symmetry.space_group_name_H-M   'P 1'
#
loop_
_entity.id
_entity.type
_entity.pdbx_description
1 polymer ?
#
loop_
_entity_poly.entity_id
_entity_poly.type
_entity_poly.pdbx_seq_one_letter_code
_entity_poly.pdbx_strand_id
1 'polypeptide(L)'
;MGGVTPLMFVAQNRQYDVLKVLLQYGMLERERRPTYIIVSVLFNHPRLEVLDDRCHATVTKELRDCMALCFRVLSHVSMSDIEMQIVYGRTPLIEDWRDHIPPSRYKDPCELTHLCRMVVRTSLLDRGRLPDGIKSLPLPTLLQGYLNLES
;
A
#
# COMPACT_ATOMS: atom_id res chain seq x y z
N MET A 1 12.83 19.79 -5.19
CA MET A 1 12.53 18.71 -6.15
C MET A 1 12.19 17.46 -5.37
N GLY A 2 10.95 16.99 -5.40
CA GLY A 2 10.58 15.70 -4.80
C GLY A 2 10.88 14.58 -5.79
N GLY A 3 11.90 13.77 -5.52
CA GLY A 3 12.24 12.62 -6.36
C GLY A 3 11.19 11.50 -6.24
N VAL A 4 11.13 10.64 -7.26
CA VAL A 4 10.34 9.40 -7.20
C VAL A 4 11.06 8.44 -6.25
N THR A 5 10.39 8.03 -5.17
CA THR A 5 10.95 7.00 -4.27
C THR A 5 10.87 5.61 -4.93
N PRO A 6 11.73 4.65 -4.55
CA PRO A 6 11.63 3.29 -5.07
C PRO A 6 10.24 2.68 -4.85
N LEU A 7 9.63 2.93 -3.69
CA LEU A 7 8.28 2.48 -3.38
C LEU A 7 7.23 3.11 -4.31
N MET A 8 7.33 4.41 -4.56
CA MET A 8 6.45 5.12 -5.49
C MET A 8 6.60 4.58 -6.92
N PHE A 9 7.82 4.33 -7.40
CA PHE A 9 8.05 3.76 -8.72
C PHE A 9 7.44 2.36 -8.87
N VAL A 10 7.64 1.50 -7.88
CA VAL A 10 7.10 0.13 -7.86
C VAL A 10 5.57 0.13 -7.82
N ALA A 11 4.97 1.03 -7.02
CA ALA A 11 3.53 1.22 -6.94
C ALA A 11 2.92 1.73 -8.27
N GLN A 12 3.58 2.68 -8.94
CA GLN A 12 3.16 3.19 -10.26
C GLN A 12 3.11 2.09 -11.32
N ASN A 13 4.09 1.18 -11.29
CA ASN A 13 4.17 0.08 -12.24
C ASN A 13 3.43 -1.19 -11.76
N ARG A 14 2.71 -1.12 -10.63
CA ARG A 14 1.91 -2.22 -10.05
C ARG A 14 2.67 -3.54 -9.93
N GLN A 15 3.96 -3.47 -9.60
CA GLN A 15 4.79 -4.65 -9.39
C GLN A 15 4.49 -5.23 -8.00
N TYR A 16 3.39 -5.97 -7.88
CA TYR A 16 2.84 -6.45 -6.60
C TYR A 16 3.88 -7.17 -5.72
N ASP A 17 4.64 -8.11 -6.28
CA ASP A 17 5.61 -8.89 -5.50
C ASP A 17 6.74 -8.02 -4.95
N VAL A 18 7.25 -7.10 -5.77
CA VAL A 18 8.27 -6.14 -5.35
C VAL A 18 7.69 -5.17 -4.32
N LEU A 19 6.45 -4.71 -4.53
CA LEU A 19 5.74 -3.85 -3.59
C LEU A 19 5.61 -4.54 -2.24
N LYS A 20 5.22 -5.82 -2.22
CA LYS A 20 5.07 -6.63 -1.00
C LYS A 20 6.38 -6.73 -0.26
N VAL A 21 7.49 -7.00 -0.95
CA VAL A 21 8.82 -7.05 -0.34
C VAL A 21 9.16 -5.68 0.27
N LEU A 22 9.02 -4.58 -0.47
CA LEU A 22 9.32 -3.25 0.06
C LEU A 22 8.45 -2.91 1.30
N LEU A 23 7.17 -3.28 1.28
CA LEU A 23 6.30 -3.11 2.43
C LEU A 23 6.72 -3.99 3.61
N GLN A 24 7.11 -5.25 3.38
CA GLN A 24 7.61 -6.14 4.44
C GLN A 24 8.84 -5.54 5.15
N TYR A 25 9.72 -4.85 4.42
CA TYR A 25 10.88 -4.13 4.95
C TYR A 25 10.54 -2.75 5.56
N GLY A 26 9.26 -2.38 5.63
CA GLY A 26 8.82 -1.17 6.33
C GLY A 26 8.97 0.12 5.52
N MET A 27 9.07 0.05 4.19
CA MET A 27 9.33 1.24 3.36
C MET A 27 8.16 2.23 3.38
N LEU A 28 6.91 1.77 3.48
CA LEU A 28 5.75 2.67 3.50
C LEU A 28 5.63 3.41 4.84
N GLU A 29 5.99 2.77 5.95
CA GLU A 29 6.04 3.38 7.28
C GLU A 29 7.06 4.53 7.35
N ARG A 30 8.06 4.54 6.45
CA ARG A 30 9.06 5.62 6.33
C ARG A 30 8.67 6.70 5.33
N GLU A 31 7.61 6.51 4.55
CA GLU A 31 7.18 7.52 3.59
C GLU A 31 6.62 8.74 4.31
N ARG A 32 7.05 9.93 3.88
CA ARG A 32 6.55 11.19 4.45
C ARG A 32 5.07 11.43 4.14
N ARG A 33 4.62 10.97 2.97
CA ARG A 33 3.23 11.09 2.50
C ARG A 33 2.73 9.75 2.01
N PRO A 34 2.42 8.80 2.90
CA PRO A 34 2.13 7.42 2.52
C PRO A 34 0.85 7.27 1.69
N THR A 35 -0.12 8.19 1.82
CA THR A 35 -1.30 8.28 0.92
C THR A 35 -0.91 8.48 -0.55
N TYR A 36 0.24 9.11 -0.85
CA TYR A 36 0.68 9.29 -2.24
C TYR A 36 1.10 7.99 -2.91
N ILE A 37 1.35 6.92 -2.16
CA ILE A 37 1.55 5.59 -2.72
C ILE A 37 0.22 5.05 -3.28
N ILE A 38 -0.90 5.27 -2.59
CA ILE A 38 -2.25 4.95 -3.11
C ILE A 38 -2.57 5.77 -4.36
N VAL A 39 -2.29 7.08 -4.32
CA VAL A 39 -2.41 7.95 -5.52
C VAL A 39 -1.54 7.43 -6.66
N SER A 40 -0.36 6.89 -6.33
CA SER A 40 0.56 6.36 -7.34
C SER A 40 0.00 5.13 -8.04
N VAL A 41 -0.64 4.24 -7.30
CA VAL A 41 -1.37 3.08 -7.83
C VAL A 41 -2.58 3.53 -8.66
N LEU A 42 -3.40 4.42 -8.11
CA LEU A 42 -4.71 4.78 -8.69
C LEU A 42 -4.65 5.60 -9.97
N PHE A 43 -3.62 6.41 -10.19
CA PHE A 43 -3.64 7.43 -11.26
C PHE A 43 -2.47 7.35 -12.25
N ASN A 44 -1.54 6.40 -12.10
CA ASN A 44 -0.42 6.27 -13.04
C ASN A 44 -0.57 5.02 -13.91
N HIS A 45 -0.48 5.23 -15.22
CA HIS A 45 -0.28 4.13 -16.15
C HIS A 45 1.16 3.60 -16.03
N PRO A 46 1.37 2.27 -16.03
CA PRO A 46 2.70 1.68 -16.00
C PRO A 46 3.48 2.15 -17.21
N ARG A 47 4.74 2.52 -17.00
CA ARG A 47 5.57 3.08 -18.07
C ARG A 47 6.20 2.02 -18.96
N LEU A 48 6.16 0.76 -18.52
CA LEU A 48 6.86 -0.38 -19.14
C LEU A 48 5.94 -1.28 -19.98
N GLU A 49 4.67 -0.92 -20.14
CA GLU A 49 3.77 -1.68 -21.03
C GLU A 49 3.95 -1.21 -22.47
N VAL A 50 4.77 -1.96 -23.19
CA VAL A 50 4.74 -2.05 -24.65
C VAL A 50 3.30 -2.38 -25.06
N LEU A 51 2.59 -1.41 -25.65
CA LEU A 51 1.52 -1.52 -26.67
C LEU A 51 0.53 -2.71 -26.67
N ASP A 52 0.31 -3.44 -25.58
CA ASP A 52 -0.36 -4.74 -25.62
C ASP A 52 -1.68 -4.81 -24.85
N ASP A 53 -2.53 -5.71 -25.34
CA ASP A 53 -3.97 -5.94 -25.15
C ASP A 53 -4.36 -6.36 -23.72
N ARG A 54 -3.88 -5.63 -22.70
CA ARG A 54 -4.22 -5.95 -21.31
C ARG A 54 -5.71 -5.75 -21.08
N CYS A 55 -6.41 -6.86 -20.83
CA CYS A 55 -7.81 -6.83 -20.46
C CYS A 55 -8.01 -5.92 -19.24
N HIS A 56 -9.00 -5.02 -19.32
CA HIS A 56 -9.42 -4.12 -18.24
C HIS A 56 -9.58 -4.85 -16.88
N ALA A 57 -10.03 -6.11 -16.90
CA ALA A 57 -10.19 -6.94 -15.71
C ALA A 57 -8.84 -7.22 -15.00
N THR A 58 -7.77 -7.47 -15.74
CA THR A 58 -6.42 -7.73 -15.19
C THR A 58 -5.87 -6.49 -14.52
N VAL A 59 -5.95 -5.33 -15.19
CA VAL A 59 -5.50 -4.04 -14.63
C VAL A 59 -6.27 -3.68 -13.36
N THR A 60 -7.59 -3.87 -13.38
CA THR A 60 -8.46 -3.65 -12.22
C THR A 60 -8.05 -4.54 -11.04
N LYS A 61 -7.74 -5.82 -11.30
CA LYS A 61 -7.27 -6.75 -10.27
C LYS A 61 -5.92 -6.32 -9.68
N GLU A 62 -4.93 -6.00 -10.52
CA GLU A 62 -3.61 -5.54 -10.06
C GLU A 62 -3.71 -4.28 -9.19
N LEU A 63 -4.56 -3.33 -9.57
CA LEU A 63 -4.85 -2.12 -8.80
C LEU A 63 -5.40 -2.47 -7.42
N ARG A 64 -6.43 -3.33 -7.36
CA ARG A 64 -7.06 -3.77 -6.12
C ARG A 64 -6.08 -4.51 -5.22
N ASP A 65 -5.29 -5.42 -5.76
CA ASP A 65 -4.30 -6.19 -5.02
C ASP A 65 -3.22 -5.26 -4.42
N CYS A 66 -2.70 -4.31 -5.21
CA CYS A 66 -1.71 -3.34 -4.73
C CYS A 66 -2.27 -2.41 -3.65
N MET A 67 -3.50 -1.92 -3.82
CA MET A 67 -4.17 -1.10 -2.81
C MET A 67 -4.43 -1.88 -1.51
N ALA A 68 -4.99 -3.09 -1.63
CA ALA A 68 -5.25 -3.96 -0.48
C ALA A 68 -3.97 -4.23 0.31
N LEU A 69 -2.87 -4.50 -0.39
CA LEU A 69 -1.54 -4.65 0.20
C LEU A 69 -1.08 -3.40 0.95
N CYS A 70 -1.27 -2.20 0.38
CA CYS A 70 -0.96 -0.94 1.07
C CYS A 70 -1.82 -0.74 2.34
N PHE A 71 -3.11 -1.08 2.31
CA PHE A 71 -4.00 -0.94 3.48
C PHE A 71 -3.66 -1.91 4.63
N ARG A 72 -2.82 -2.93 4.37
CA ARG A 72 -2.23 -3.74 5.44
C ARG A 72 -1.21 -2.96 6.28
N VAL A 73 -0.72 -1.81 5.79
CA VAL A 73 0.33 -1.01 6.45
C VAL A 73 -0.12 0.45 6.69
N LEU A 74 -1.16 0.92 6.02
CA LEU A 74 -1.72 2.25 6.30
C LEU A 74 -2.74 2.18 7.43
N SER A 75 -2.66 3.11 8.40
CA SER A 75 -3.75 3.38 9.35
C SER A 75 -4.67 4.50 8.87
N HIS A 76 -4.19 5.38 7.99
CA HIS A 76 -4.95 6.51 7.51
C HIS A 76 -4.70 6.79 6.02
N VAL A 77 -5.77 7.13 5.30
CA VAL A 77 -5.78 7.54 3.90
C VAL A 77 -6.49 8.88 3.81
N SER A 78 -5.78 9.91 3.35
CA SER A 78 -6.38 11.23 3.11
C SER A 78 -7.26 11.21 1.85
N MET A 79 -8.58 11.19 2.04
CA MET A 79 -9.53 11.29 0.92
C MET A 79 -9.38 12.62 0.18
N SER A 80 -9.13 13.71 0.91
CA SER A 80 -8.90 15.03 0.32
C SER A 80 -7.70 15.06 -0.61
N ASP A 81 -6.60 14.35 -0.29
CA ASP A 81 -5.43 14.28 -1.18
C ASP A 81 -5.76 13.54 -2.49
N ILE A 82 -6.61 12.51 -2.42
CA ILE A 82 -7.05 11.73 -3.59
C ILE A 82 -8.03 12.55 -4.43
N GLU A 83 -9.06 13.14 -3.82
CA GLU A 83 -10.06 13.97 -4.50
C GLU A 83 -9.41 15.19 -5.16
N MET A 84 -8.39 15.78 -4.53
CA MET A 84 -7.61 16.87 -5.10
C MET A 84 -6.91 16.47 -6.41
N GLN A 85 -6.48 15.22 -6.58
CA GLN A 85 -5.93 14.75 -7.87
C GLN A 85 -6.98 14.81 -8.98
N ILE A 86 -8.23 14.49 -8.65
CA ILE A 86 -9.37 14.52 -9.58
C ILE A 86 -9.70 15.96 -9.95
N VAL A 87 -9.75 16.86 -8.96
CA VAL A 87 -9.96 18.30 -9.18
C VAL A 87 -8.89 18.89 -10.09
N TYR A 88 -7.63 18.43 -9.97
CA TYR A 88 -6.55 18.82 -10.88
C TYR A 88 -6.54 18.10 -12.24
N GLY A 89 -7.64 17.41 -12.59
CA GLY A 89 -7.86 16.84 -13.92
C GLY A 89 -7.27 15.44 -14.14
N ARG A 90 -6.86 14.73 -13.08
CA ARG A 90 -6.43 13.33 -13.21
C ARG A 90 -7.63 12.40 -13.08
N THR A 91 -7.70 11.39 -13.93
CA THR A 91 -8.75 10.36 -13.86
C THR A 91 -8.21 9.12 -13.13
N PRO A 92 -8.91 8.61 -12.09
CA PRO A 92 -8.59 7.31 -11.50
C PRO A 92 -8.70 6.20 -12.55
N LEU A 93 -7.85 5.19 -12.44
CA LEU A 93 -7.87 4.04 -13.36
C LEU A 93 -9.06 3.09 -13.15
N ILE A 94 -9.80 3.24 -12.05
CA ILE A 94 -11.03 2.52 -11.74
C ILE A 94 -12.07 3.51 -11.20
N GLU A 95 -13.31 3.43 -11.69
CA GLU A 95 -14.37 4.37 -11.32
C GLU A 95 -14.81 4.20 -9.85
N ASP A 96 -14.89 2.96 -9.39
CA ASP A 96 -15.32 2.55 -8.05
C ASP A 96 -14.18 2.60 -7.01
N TRP A 97 -13.11 3.37 -7.25
CA TRP A 97 -11.90 3.39 -6.42
C TRP A 97 -12.18 3.58 -4.92
N ARG A 98 -13.21 4.37 -4.57
CA ARG A 98 -13.58 4.66 -3.18
C ARG A 98 -14.06 3.44 -2.43
N ASP A 99 -14.75 2.52 -3.10
CA ASP A 99 -15.29 1.29 -2.51
C ASP A 99 -14.19 0.29 -2.15
N HIS A 100 -13.00 0.46 -2.74
CA HIS A 100 -11.82 -0.35 -2.43
C HIS A 100 -11.02 0.17 -1.24
N ILE A 101 -11.35 1.34 -0.69
CA ILE A 101 -10.70 1.88 0.50
C ILE A 101 -11.53 1.50 1.73
N PRO A 102 -10.99 0.71 2.68
CA PRO A 102 -11.74 0.34 3.87
C PRO A 102 -12.16 1.61 4.66
N PRO A 103 -13.42 1.71 5.10
CA PRO A 103 -13.90 2.83 5.91
C PRO A 103 -13.04 3.10 7.16
N SER A 104 -12.50 2.04 7.76
CA SER A 104 -11.58 2.10 8.91
C SER A 104 -10.21 2.73 8.60
N ARG A 105 -9.97 3.18 7.36
CA ARG A 105 -8.77 3.92 6.95
C ARG A 105 -9.01 5.39 6.70
N TYR A 106 -10.25 5.88 6.68
CA TYR A 106 -10.51 7.31 6.40
C TYR A 106 -11.71 7.92 7.13
N LYS A 107 -12.63 7.09 7.63
CA LYS A 107 -13.87 7.54 8.27
C LYS A 107 -13.99 6.99 9.69
N ASP A 108 -13.84 5.68 9.83
CA ASP A 108 -13.99 4.98 11.11
C ASP A 108 -12.62 4.74 11.76
N PRO A 109 -12.55 4.52 13.09
CA PRO A 109 -11.32 4.12 13.74
C PRO A 109 -10.76 2.81 13.18
N CYS A 110 -9.43 2.72 13.08
CA CYS A 110 -8.76 1.46 12.76
C CYS A 110 -9.07 0.37 13.78
N GLU A 111 -9.11 -0.87 13.32
CA GLU A 111 -9.24 -2.04 14.17
C GLU A 111 -8.05 -2.12 15.14
N LEU A 112 -8.30 -2.49 16.40
CA LEU A 112 -7.23 -2.62 17.40
C LEU A 112 -6.13 -3.59 16.93
N THR A 113 -6.51 -4.69 16.27
CA THR A 113 -5.57 -5.65 15.69
C THR A 113 -4.64 -5.00 14.65
N HIS A 114 -5.16 -4.09 13.84
CA HIS A 114 -4.39 -3.33 12.87
C HIS A 114 -3.44 -2.35 13.55
N LEU A 115 -3.92 -1.61 14.55
CA LEU A 115 -3.09 -0.71 15.35
C LEU A 115 -1.96 -1.48 16.06
N CYS A 116 -2.25 -2.65 16.62
CA CYS A 116 -1.23 -3.54 17.19
C CYS A 116 -0.20 -3.96 16.14
N ARG A 117 -0.61 -4.36 14.93
CA ARG A 117 0.32 -4.66 13.83
C ARG A 117 1.22 -3.47 13.53
N MET A 118 0.66 -2.26 13.43
CA MET A 118 1.42 -1.04 13.16
C MET A 118 2.48 -0.79 14.23
N VAL A 119 2.10 -0.87 15.52
CA VAL A 119 3.02 -0.64 16.64
C VAL A 119 4.13 -1.70 16.68
N VAL A 120 3.80 -2.98 16.52
CA VAL A 120 4.80 -4.06 16.50
C VAL A 120 5.76 -3.91 15.34
N ARG A 121 5.25 -3.66 14.13
CA ARG A 121 6.07 -3.45 12.94
C ARG A 121 6.98 -2.23 13.07
N THR A 122 6.46 -1.11 13.56
CA THR A 122 7.25 0.11 13.80
C THR A 122 8.40 -0.17 14.79
N SER A 123 8.11 -0.84 15.91
CA SER A 123 9.13 -1.22 16.89
C SER A 123 10.20 -2.15 16.32
N LEU A 124 9.84 -3.05 15.41
CA LEU A 124 10.81 -3.89 14.68
C LEU A 124 11.62 -3.06 13.68
N LEU A 125 10.98 -2.16 12.93
CA LEU A 125 11.59 -1.30 11.93
C LEU A 125 12.63 -0.37 12.54
N ASP A 126 12.32 0.25 13.68
CA ASP A 126 13.23 1.14 14.42
C ASP A 126 14.50 0.43 14.89
N ARG A 127 14.42 -0.89 15.07
CA ARG A 127 15.54 -1.76 15.44
C ARG A 127 16.19 -2.44 14.24
N GLY A 128 15.78 -2.14 13.01
CA GLY A 128 16.28 -2.79 11.80
C GLY A 128 15.98 -4.29 11.71
N ARG A 129 14.87 -4.74 12.33
CA ARG A 129 14.49 -6.16 12.43
C ARG A 129 13.30 -6.55 11.55
N LEU A 130 12.87 -5.71 10.61
CA LEU A 130 11.88 -6.14 9.62
C LEU A 130 12.57 -6.70 8.37
N PRO A 131 12.04 -7.78 7.75
CA PRO A 131 10.95 -8.63 8.25
C PRO A 131 11.41 -9.73 9.20
N ASP A 132 12.72 -10.05 9.25
CA ASP A 132 13.25 -11.27 9.87
C ASP A 132 12.93 -11.41 11.37
N GLY A 133 12.93 -10.30 12.09
CA GLY A 133 12.59 -10.24 13.50
C GLY A 133 11.16 -10.69 13.80
N ILE A 134 10.24 -10.67 12.83
CA ILE A 134 8.87 -11.18 13.04
C ILE A 134 8.91 -12.67 13.37
N LYS A 135 9.73 -13.46 12.67
CA LYS A 135 9.86 -14.92 12.86
C LYS A 135 10.44 -15.28 14.22
N SER A 136 11.19 -14.37 14.83
CA SER A 136 11.78 -14.53 16.17
C SER A 136 10.82 -14.22 17.32
N LEU A 137 9.64 -13.65 17.02
CA LEU A 137 8.66 -13.33 18.06
C LEU A 137 7.99 -14.62 18.56
N PRO A 138 7.74 -14.75 19.89
CA PRO A 138 7.03 -15.89 20.46
C PRO A 138 5.52 -15.78 20.21
N LEU A 139 5.13 -15.76 18.92
CA LEU A 139 3.76 -15.61 18.44
C LEU A 139 3.40 -16.81 17.55
N PRO A 140 2.12 -17.22 17.50
CA PRO A 140 1.62 -18.17 16.52
C PRO A 140 1.97 -17.77 15.07
N THR A 141 2.24 -18.75 14.21
CA THR A 141 2.60 -18.54 12.80
C THR A 141 1.58 -17.69 12.05
N LEU A 142 0.29 -17.85 12.36
CA LEU A 142 -0.78 -17.04 11.78
C LEU A 142 -0.60 -15.54 12.07
N LEU A 143 -0.24 -15.19 13.30
CA LEU A 143 0.03 -13.80 13.69
C LEU A 143 1.35 -13.29 13.11
N GLN A 144 2.36 -14.16 12.99
CA GLN A 144 3.60 -13.82 12.27
C GLN A 144 3.31 -13.50 10.79
N GLY A 145 2.49 -14.30 10.11
CA GLY A 145 2.04 -14.04 8.74
C GLY A 145 1.23 -12.75 8.60
N TYR A 146 0.33 -12.48 9.56
CA TYR A 146 -0.42 -11.21 9.62
C TYR A 146 0.50 -9.98 9.75
N LEU A 147 1.52 -10.06 10.62
CA LEU A 147 2.55 -9.02 10.78
C LEU A 147 3.45 -8.88 9.54
N ASN A 148 3.73 -10.00 8.85
CA ASN A 148 4.57 -10.05 7.64
C ASN A 148 3.78 -9.83 6.33
N LEU A 149 2.52 -9.40 6.41
CA LEU A 149 1.70 -9.08 5.23
C LEU A 149 1.45 -10.30 4.30
N GLU A 150 1.46 -11.52 4.83
CA GLU A 150 1.27 -12.77 4.09
C GLU A 150 -0.17 -13.28 4.06
N SER A 151 -1.13 -12.46 4.51
CA SER A 151 -2.57 -12.78 4.54
C SER A 151 -3.10 -13.18 3.17
#